data_AF-A0A2U9NW06-F1
#
_entry.id   AF-A0A2U9NW06-F1
#
_cell.length_a   1.000
_cell.length_b   1.000
_cell.length_c   1.000
_cell.angle_alpha   90.00
_cell.angle_beta   90.00
_cell.angle_gamma   90.00
#
_symmetry.space_group_name_H-M   'P 1'
#
loop_
_entity.id
_entity.type
_entity.pdbx_description
1 polymer ?
#
loop_
_entity_poly.entity_id
_entity_poly.type
_entity_poly.pdbx_seq_one_letter_code
_entity_poly.pdbx_strand_id
1 'polypeptide(L)'
;MFSTPCSASSRAALAVILLLPAAFLGACTALGGDSCQGTEDELERLAAQPLLDAAPAHAAAPANYRGQGVTTACDDDSSGKPWLHADRIYAFPGTRADVIAHYTRAASAAGWQYEHNPSPIAAPDTVEGACWTRTDKGRHLLLDVDFRTDAYSPRPQVSDGIAYEVSIGSTSDGSNDDGEATCWH
;
A
#
# COMPACT_ATOMS: atom_id res chain seq x y z
N MET A 1 -51.30 13.62 -19.50
CA MET A 1 -52.07 14.49 -20.40
C MET A 1 -51.14 14.98 -21.50
N PHE A 2 -51.60 14.85 -22.74
CA PHE A 2 -51.00 15.27 -24.01
C PHE A 2 -50.68 16.79 -24.00
N SER A 3 -49.73 17.36 -24.75
CA SER A 3 -49.53 17.24 -26.21
C SER A 3 -48.16 17.77 -26.68
N THR A 4 -47.63 17.15 -27.74
CA THR A 4 -46.69 17.64 -28.78
C THR A 4 -47.41 18.63 -29.74
N PRO A 5 -46.91 19.06 -30.93
CA PRO A 5 -45.55 19.35 -31.46
C PRO A 5 -45.48 20.70 -32.25
N CYS A 6 -44.32 21.05 -32.82
CA CYS A 6 -44.30 21.62 -34.18
C CYS A 6 -43.10 21.07 -34.97
N SER A 7 -43.42 20.48 -36.13
CA SER A 7 -42.59 19.84 -37.15
C SER A 7 -41.64 20.86 -37.85
N ALA A 8 -40.71 20.56 -38.76
CA ALA A 8 -40.45 19.37 -39.56
C ALA A 8 -39.01 19.40 -40.16
N SER A 9 -38.44 18.20 -40.34
CA SER A 9 -37.72 17.71 -41.54
C SER A 9 -36.51 18.45 -42.12
N SER A 10 -35.35 17.77 -42.12
CA SER A 10 -34.87 17.05 -43.32
C SER A 10 -33.67 16.14 -43.02
N ARG A 11 -33.68 14.98 -43.69
CA ARG A 11 -32.73 13.87 -43.58
C ARG A 11 -31.40 14.19 -44.27
N ALA A 12 -30.28 13.94 -43.60
CA ALA A 12 -29.05 13.48 -44.24
C ALA A 12 -28.26 12.65 -43.21
N ALA A 13 -28.24 11.34 -43.45
CA ALA A 13 -27.43 10.40 -42.69
C ALA A 13 -25.97 10.54 -43.14
N LEU A 14 -25.07 10.79 -42.19
CA LEU A 14 -23.66 10.44 -42.31
C LEU A 14 -23.26 9.74 -41.02
N ALA A 15 -23.08 8.42 -41.15
CA ALA A 15 -22.59 7.55 -40.11
C ALA A 15 -21.13 7.90 -39.79
N VAL A 16 -20.85 8.22 -38.53
CA VAL A 16 -19.49 8.21 -37.97
C VAL A 16 -19.48 7.16 -36.87
N ILE A 17 -18.90 6.01 -37.17
CA ILE A 17 -18.48 5.01 -36.19
C ILE A 17 -16.95 5.05 -36.18
N LEU A 18 -16.37 5.54 -35.08
CA LEU A 18 -15.00 5.31 -34.62
C LEU A 18 -15.07 5.44 -33.10
N LEU A 19 -15.28 4.32 -32.41
CA LEU A 19 -14.26 3.55 -31.67
C LEU A 19 -13.72 4.31 -30.44
N LEU A 20 -14.12 3.78 -29.28
CA LEU A 20 -13.79 4.12 -27.90
C LEU A 20 -12.28 4.37 -27.66
N PRO A 21 -11.95 5.09 -26.57
CA PRO A 21 -11.57 4.32 -25.39
C PRO A 21 -12.46 4.62 -24.20
N ALA A 22 -13.14 3.58 -23.71
CA ALA A 22 -13.57 3.50 -22.33
C ALA A 22 -12.29 3.33 -21.50
N ALA A 23 -11.67 4.44 -21.14
CA ALA A 23 -10.46 4.46 -20.32
C ALA A 23 -10.52 5.62 -19.33
N PHE A 24 -11.54 5.64 -18.49
CA PHE A 24 -11.47 6.20 -17.13
C PHE A 24 -12.41 5.38 -16.25
N LEU A 25 -12.09 4.08 -16.12
CA LEU A 25 -12.66 3.25 -15.06
C LEU A 25 -11.98 3.67 -13.76
N GLY A 26 -12.69 4.47 -12.97
CA GLY A 26 -12.60 4.53 -11.51
C GLY A 26 -11.21 4.70 -10.91
N ALA A 27 -10.64 5.91 -10.99
CA ALA A 27 -9.87 6.38 -9.86
C ALA A 27 -10.88 6.71 -8.76
N CYS A 28 -11.12 5.76 -7.85
CA CYS A 28 -11.65 6.12 -6.54
C CYS A 28 -10.56 6.99 -5.91
N THR A 29 -10.69 8.31 -6.03
CA THR A 29 -10.02 9.22 -5.11
C THR A 29 -10.51 8.80 -3.73
N ALA A 30 -9.64 8.14 -2.96
CA ALA A 30 -9.80 8.06 -1.53
C ALA A 30 -10.07 9.49 -1.07
N LEU A 31 -11.24 9.72 -0.48
CA LEU A 31 -11.59 10.99 0.14
C LEU A 31 -10.72 11.14 1.39
N GLY A 32 -9.43 11.43 1.21
CA GLY A 32 -8.61 12.03 2.25
C GLY A 32 -9.12 13.45 2.47
N GLY A 33 -9.19 13.88 3.73
CA GLY A 33 -9.46 15.29 4.05
C GLY A 33 -8.38 16.20 3.46
N ASP A 34 -8.50 17.51 3.71
CA ASP A 34 -7.50 18.53 3.31
C ASP A 34 -6.06 18.16 3.76
N SER A 35 -5.94 17.26 4.74
CA SER A 35 -4.72 16.73 5.36
C SER A 35 -3.88 15.81 4.45
N CYS A 36 -4.48 15.11 3.48
CA CYS A 36 -3.77 14.25 2.53
C CYS A 36 -3.43 14.96 1.21
N GLN A 37 -3.97 16.16 0.98
CA GLN A 37 -3.77 16.90 -0.27
C GLN A 37 -2.30 17.33 -0.43
N GLY A 38 -1.72 17.11 -1.61
CA GLY A 38 -0.33 17.50 -1.90
C GLY A 38 0.73 16.47 -1.45
N THR A 39 0.32 15.24 -1.13
CA THR A 39 1.20 14.17 -0.68
C THR A 39 1.65 13.24 -1.81
N GLU A 40 1.22 13.49 -3.05
CA GLU A 40 1.43 12.63 -4.21
C GLU A 40 2.92 12.35 -4.47
N ASP A 41 3.75 13.40 -4.41
CA ASP A 41 5.21 13.30 -4.60
C ASP A 41 5.90 12.49 -3.49
N GLU A 42 5.32 12.44 -2.28
CA GLU A 42 5.83 11.61 -1.19
C GLU A 42 5.40 10.16 -1.38
N LEU A 43 4.13 9.91 -1.74
CA LEU A 43 3.64 8.57 -2.04
C LEU A 43 4.42 7.92 -3.20
N GLU A 44 4.76 8.67 -4.24
CA GLU A 44 5.63 8.17 -5.32
C GLU A 44 7.03 7.80 -4.81
N ARG A 45 7.59 8.59 -3.88
CA ARG A 45 8.90 8.30 -3.26
C ARG A 45 8.87 7.10 -2.32
N LEU A 46 7.77 6.87 -1.60
CA LEU A 46 7.57 5.67 -0.80
C LEU A 46 7.42 4.44 -1.71
N ALA A 47 6.62 4.55 -2.79
CA ALA A 47 6.43 3.47 -3.74
C ALA A 47 7.72 3.08 -4.51
N ALA A 48 8.64 4.03 -4.68
CA ALA A 48 9.94 3.79 -5.31
C ALA A 48 10.98 3.11 -4.40
N GLN A 49 10.63 2.80 -3.14
CA GLN A 49 11.57 2.19 -2.21
C GLN A 49 11.92 0.75 -2.63
N PRO A 50 13.21 0.41 -2.83
CA PRO A 50 13.62 -0.90 -3.34
C PRO A 50 13.22 -2.09 -2.46
N LEU A 51 13.01 -1.86 -1.15
CA LEU A 51 12.64 -2.92 -0.23
C LEU A 51 11.22 -3.46 -0.47
N LEU A 52 10.32 -2.69 -1.08
CA LEU A 52 9.01 -3.20 -1.50
C LEU A 52 9.14 -4.33 -2.53
N ASP A 53 10.21 -4.32 -3.33
CA ASP A 53 10.49 -5.29 -4.39
C ASP A 53 11.52 -6.35 -3.98
N ALA A 54 12.08 -6.24 -2.77
CA ALA A 54 13.16 -7.09 -2.29
C ALA A 54 12.66 -8.43 -1.73
N ALA A 55 11.60 -9.00 -2.29
CA ALA A 55 11.02 -10.25 -1.77
C ALA A 55 12.00 -11.44 -1.85
N PRO A 56 11.88 -12.44 -0.95
CA PRO A 56 12.64 -13.68 -1.05
C PRO A 56 12.40 -14.37 -2.39
N ALA A 57 13.39 -15.16 -2.84
CA ALA A 57 13.24 -15.96 -4.04
C ALA A 57 11.97 -16.84 -3.97
N HIS A 58 11.24 -16.94 -5.08
CA HIS A 58 9.97 -17.65 -5.19
C HIS A 58 8.77 -17.00 -4.49
N ALA A 59 8.93 -15.85 -3.82
CA ALA A 59 7.80 -15.01 -3.47
C ALA A 59 7.24 -14.33 -4.73
N ALA A 60 5.92 -14.21 -4.82
CA ALA A 60 5.22 -13.58 -5.93
C ALA A 60 3.92 -12.94 -5.47
N ALA A 61 3.29 -12.09 -6.28
CA ALA A 61 1.95 -11.59 -5.96
C ALA A 61 0.95 -12.75 -5.82
N PRO A 62 0.06 -12.74 -4.79
CA PRO A 62 -1.04 -13.69 -4.65
C PRO A 62 -1.90 -13.76 -5.90
N ALA A 63 -2.58 -14.89 -6.14
CA ALA A 63 -3.21 -15.17 -7.44
C ALA A 63 -4.25 -14.11 -7.87
N ASN A 64 -5.01 -13.58 -6.91
CA ASN A 64 -6.02 -12.53 -7.09
C ASN A 64 -5.46 -11.09 -7.01
N TYR A 65 -4.16 -10.93 -6.74
CA TYR A 65 -3.45 -9.64 -6.66
C TYR A 65 -2.39 -9.48 -7.76
N ARG A 66 -2.31 -10.44 -8.71
CA ARG A 66 -1.34 -10.39 -9.80
C ARG A 66 -1.56 -9.14 -10.67
N GLY A 67 -0.47 -8.43 -10.94
CA GLY A 67 -0.47 -7.23 -11.77
C GLY A 67 -0.82 -5.92 -11.04
N GLN A 68 -1.17 -5.98 -9.75
CA GLN A 68 -1.46 -4.77 -8.97
C GLN A 68 -0.21 -3.94 -8.68
N GLY A 69 0.94 -4.59 -8.46
CA GLY A 69 2.19 -3.90 -8.15
C GLY A 69 2.20 -3.34 -6.73
N VAL A 70 2.88 -2.21 -6.55
CA VAL A 70 2.90 -1.43 -5.30
C VAL A 70 1.62 -0.59 -5.22
N THR A 71 0.95 -0.60 -4.07
CA THR A 71 -0.15 0.31 -3.76
C THR A 71 0.34 1.46 -2.89
N THR A 72 -0.39 2.57 -2.88
CA THR A 72 -0.09 3.73 -2.03
C THR A 72 -1.37 4.28 -1.43
N ALA A 73 -1.34 4.72 -0.18
CA ALA A 73 -2.48 5.36 0.46
C ALA A 73 -2.04 6.37 1.53
N CYS A 74 -3.01 7.21 1.92
CA CYS A 74 -2.92 8.18 3.00
C CYS A 74 -4.06 7.91 3.97
N ASP A 75 -3.73 7.50 5.19
CA ASP A 75 -4.71 7.27 6.25
C ASP A 75 -4.77 8.50 7.15
N ASP A 76 -5.94 9.14 7.18
CA ASP A 76 -6.23 10.23 8.11
C ASP A 76 -7.28 9.75 9.11
N ASP A 77 -6.82 9.43 10.32
CA ASP A 77 -7.67 8.96 11.41
C ASP A 77 -8.36 10.10 12.19
N SER A 78 -8.25 11.34 11.70
CA SER A 78 -8.73 12.59 12.32
C SER A 78 -8.03 12.99 13.63
N SER A 79 -7.11 12.18 14.16
CA SER A 79 -6.38 12.45 15.40
C SER A 79 -4.89 12.11 15.24
N GLY A 80 -4.15 13.01 14.60
CA GLY A 80 -2.72 12.84 14.41
C GLY A 80 -2.27 13.40 13.07
N LYS A 81 -1.04 13.08 12.69
CA LYS A 81 -0.56 13.34 11.34
C LYS A 81 -1.03 12.23 10.40
N PRO A 82 -1.56 12.57 9.20
CA PRO A 82 -1.89 11.54 8.23
C PRO A 82 -0.73 10.60 7.95
N TRP A 83 -1.01 9.31 7.91
CA TRP A 83 -0.01 8.27 7.66
C TRP A 83 0.05 7.94 6.17
N LEU A 84 1.19 8.25 5.55
CA LEU A 84 1.47 7.93 4.16
C LEU A 84 2.18 6.60 4.09
N HIS A 85 1.73 5.71 3.21
CA HIS A 85 2.33 4.39 3.07
C HIS A 85 2.28 3.88 1.64
N ALA A 86 3.22 2.99 1.34
CA ALA A 86 3.28 2.22 0.11
C ALA A 86 3.48 0.75 0.45
N ASP A 87 2.68 -0.12 -0.17
CA ASP A 87 2.60 -1.52 0.22
C ASP A 87 2.76 -2.46 -0.96
N ARG A 88 3.25 -3.65 -0.66
CA ARG A 88 3.26 -4.76 -1.60
C ARG A 88 2.98 -6.07 -0.89
N ILE A 89 2.02 -6.80 -1.45
CA ILE A 89 1.61 -8.10 -0.92
C ILE A 89 2.22 -9.26 -1.70
N TYR A 90 2.68 -10.27 -0.95
CA TYR A 90 3.34 -11.45 -1.47
C TYR A 90 2.71 -12.73 -0.94
N ALA A 91 2.70 -13.74 -1.79
CA ALA A 91 2.55 -15.15 -1.46
C ALA A 91 3.93 -15.80 -1.52
N PHE A 92 4.28 -16.60 -0.52
CA PHE A 92 5.59 -17.26 -0.44
C PHE A 92 5.45 -18.69 0.09
N PRO A 93 6.04 -19.69 -0.60
CA PRO A 93 5.89 -21.10 -0.22
C PRO A 93 6.71 -21.52 1.03
N GLY A 94 7.54 -20.63 1.60
CA GLY A 94 8.34 -20.91 2.79
C GLY A 94 7.69 -20.44 4.09
N THR A 95 8.51 -20.14 5.10
CA THR A 95 8.04 -19.79 6.45
C THR A 95 8.12 -18.29 6.75
N ARG A 96 7.41 -17.86 7.80
CA ARG A 96 7.49 -16.49 8.33
C ARG A 96 8.91 -16.12 8.75
N ALA A 97 9.63 -17.08 9.36
CA ALA A 97 11.00 -16.89 9.81
C ALA A 97 11.97 -16.64 8.63
N ASP A 98 11.77 -17.32 7.50
CA ASP A 98 12.59 -17.10 6.30
C ASP A 98 12.37 -15.70 5.72
N VAL A 99 11.12 -15.23 5.70
CA VAL A 99 10.77 -13.87 5.26
C VAL A 99 11.42 -12.83 6.18
N ILE A 100 11.25 -12.96 7.50
CA ILE A 100 11.88 -12.04 8.47
C ILE A 100 13.39 -12.03 8.29
N ALA A 101 14.03 -13.21 8.27
CA ALA A 101 15.48 -13.29 8.12
C ALA A 101 15.98 -12.67 6.80
N HIS A 102 15.21 -12.81 5.73
CA HIS A 102 15.51 -12.17 4.45
C HIS A 102 15.43 -10.64 4.54
N TYR A 103 14.32 -10.10 5.06
CA TYR A 103 14.15 -8.66 5.21
C TYR A 103 15.12 -8.06 6.22
N THR A 104 15.49 -8.75 7.30
CA THR A 104 16.54 -8.29 8.21
C THR A 104 17.86 -8.05 7.46
N ARG A 105 18.26 -8.97 6.57
CA ARG A 105 19.49 -8.81 5.77
C ARG A 105 19.35 -7.69 4.75
N ALA A 106 18.23 -7.63 4.03
CA ALA A 106 17.99 -6.63 3.00
C ALA A 106 17.90 -5.20 3.58
N ALA A 107 17.12 -5.04 4.66
CA ALA A 107 16.95 -3.80 5.38
C ALA A 107 18.28 -3.30 5.99
N SER A 108 19.03 -4.20 6.64
CA SER A 108 20.36 -3.87 7.18
C SER A 108 21.34 -3.41 6.08
N ALA A 109 21.36 -4.09 4.92
CA ALA A 109 22.18 -3.68 3.78
C ALA A 109 21.77 -2.32 3.20
N ALA A 110 20.51 -1.93 3.35
CA ALA A 110 19.95 -0.64 2.93
C ALA A 110 19.98 0.44 4.04
N GLY A 111 20.67 0.18 5.16
CA GLY A 111 20.87 1.14 6.25
C GLY A 111 19.69 1.31 7.21
N TRP A 112 18.73 0.39 7.19
CA TRP A 112 17.62 0.37 8.14
C TRP A 112 18.03 -0.30 9.46
N GLN A 113 17.44 0.16 10.56
CA GLN A 113 17.70 -0.32 11.92
C GLN A 113 16.53 -1.17 12.38
N TYR A 114 16.81 -2.38 12.87
CA TYR A 114 15.76 -3.27 13.38
C TYR A 114 15.27 -2.77 14.74
N GLU A 115 13.96 -2.61 14.88
CA GLU A 115 13.35 -2.22 16.14
C GLU A 115 12.93 -3.46 16.92
N HIS A 116 13.61 -3.70 18.04
CA HIS A 116 13.26 -4.80 18.94
C HIS A 116 11.92 -4.52 19.62
N ASN A 117 11.01 -5.50 19.60
CA ASN A 117 9.78 -5.41 20.40
C ASN A 117 10.16 -5.26 21.89
N PRO A 118 9.77 -4.14 22.55
CA PRO A 118 10.18 -3.85 23.91
C PRO A 118 9.51 -4.75 24.97
N SER A 119 8.49 -5.54 24.62
CA SER A 119 7.83 -6.49 25.51
C SER A 119 7.83 -7.92 24.96
N PRO A 120 8.98 -8.61 24.93
CA PRO A 120 9.07 -9.99 24.43
C PRO A 120 8.33 -11.00 25.31
N ILE A 121 7.97 -10.64 26.55
CA ILE A 121 7.25 -11.50 27.51
C ILE A 121 5.72 -11.36 27.36
N ALA A 122 5.25 -10.25 26.77
CA ALA A 122 3.83 -10.00 26.54
C ALA A 122 3.49 -9.73 25.08
N ALA A 123 4.42 -9.97 24.14
CA ALA A 123 4.10 -10.03 22.74
C ALA A 123 3.01 -11.11 22.59
N PRO A 124 1.75 -10.75 22.29
CA PRO A 124 0.78 -11.78 21.96
C PRO A 124 1.35 -12.59 20.78
N ASP A 125 0.96 -13.86 20.64
CA ASP A 125 1.31 -14.70 19.49
C ASP A 125 0.99 -14.01 18.14
N THR A 126 0.23 -12.91 18.18
CA THR A 126 -0.17 -12.01 17.10
C THR A 126 0.84 -10.91 16.76
N VAL A 127 2.03 -10.84 17.37
CA VAL A 127 3.17 -10.08 16.81
C VAL A 127 3.75 -10.89 15.65
N GLU A 128 2.95 -11.06 14.60
CA GLU A 128 3.32 -11.82 13.41
C GLU A 128 4.02 -10.88 12.43
N GLY A 129 5.17 -10.32 12.80
CA GLY A 129 5.87 -9.39 11.93
C GLY A 129 7.23 -8.92 12.40
N ALA A 130 7.80 -7.99 11.66
CA ALA A 130 9.07 -7.33 11.96
C ALA A 130 9.04 -5.89 11.43
N CYS A 131 9.66 -4.98 12.17
CA CYS A 131 9.70 -3.57 11.81
C CYS A 131 11.13 -3.01 11.88
N TRP A 132 11.42 -2.06 11.00
CA TRP A 132 12.68 -1.35 10.92
C TRP A 132 12.45 0.14 10.72
N THR A 133 13.35 0.95 11.26
CA THR A 133 13.35 2.40 11.10
C THR A 133 14.50 2.87 10.22
N ARG A 134 14.30 3.98 9.51
CA ARG A 134 15.38 4.72 8.85
C ARG A 134 15.02 6.19 8.76
N THR A 135 16.01 7.07 8.92
CA THR A 135 15.86 8.48 8.57
C THR A 135 16.42 8.72 7.17
N ASP A 136 15.59 9.18 6.23
CA ASP A 136 16.01 9.60 4.90
C ASP A 136 15.61 11.05 4.65
N LYS A 137 16.59 11.90 4.29
CA LYS A 137 16.40 13.34 4.04
C LYS A 137 15.59 14.08 5.13
N GLY A 138 15.76 13.68 6.39
CA GLY A 138 15.07 14.27 7.54
C GLY A 138 13.67 13.70 7.81
N ARG A 139 13.20 12.74 7.02
CA ARG A 139 11.93 12.03 7.26
C ARG A 139 12.18 10.72 8.01
N HIS A 140 11.36 10.45 9.02
CA HIS A 140 11.33 9.17 9.72
C HIS A 140 10.49 8.16 8.91
N LEU A 141 11.11 7.07 8.50
CA LEU A 141 10.46 6.00 7.73
C LEU A 141 10.37 4.75 8.59
N LEU A 142 9.23 4.06 8.48
CA LEU A 142 9.04 2.69 8.96
C LEU A 142 8.99 1.74 7.77
N LEU A 143 9.60 0.57 7.95
CA LEU A 143 9.45 -0.59 7.09
C LEU A 143 8.84 -1.69 7.95
N ASP A 144 7.72 -2.22 7.51
CA ASP A 144 7.00 -3.29 8.19
C ASP A 144 6.87 -4.50 7.30
N VAL A 145 7.04 -5.67 7.90
CA VAL A 145 6.65 -6.96 7.34
C VAL A 145 5.56 -7.53 8.23
N ASP A 146 4.33 -7.61 7.73
CA ASP A 146 3.16 -8.07 8.47
C ASP A 146 2.58 -9.35 7.85
N PHE A 147 2.33 -10.38 8.66
CA PHE A 147 1.69 -11.63 8.23
C PHE A 147 0.16 -11.62 8.40
N ARG A 148 -0.42 -10.56 8.97
CA ARG A 148 -1.86 -10.38 9.16
C ARG A 148 -2.52 -9.81 7.92
N THR A 149 -2.77 -10.68 6.95
CA THR A 149 -3.40 -10.26 5.69
C THR A 149 -4.92 -10.49 5.66
N ASP A 150 -5.56 -10.59 6.83
CA ASP A 150 -7.00 -10.85 6.95
C ASP A 150 -7.87 -9.60 6.75
N ALA A 151 -7.30 -8.40 6.93
CA ALA A 151 -7.93 -7.12 6.63
C ALA A 151 -8.14 -6.89 5.12
N TYR A 152 -7.38 -7.59 4.27
CA TYR A 152 -7.52 -7.50 2.82
C TYR A 152 -8.84 -8.08 2.31
N SER A 153 -9.49 -7.35 1.41
CA SER A 153 -10.74 -7.78 0.75
C SER A 153 -10.63 -7.60 -0.77
N PRO A 154 -10.67 -8.69 -1.57
CA PRO A 154 -10.78 -10.09 -1.14
C PRO A 154 -9.49 -10.59 -0.47
N ARG A 155 -9.58 -11.52 0.51
CA ARG A 155 -8.38 -12.08 1.14
C ARG A 155 -7.39 -12.65 0.10
N PRO A 156 -6.06 -12.53 0.31
CA PRO A 156 -5.06 -12.98 -0.65
C PRO A 156 -5.10 -14.49 -0.82
N GLN A 157 -5.14 -14.94 -2.07
CA GLN A 157 -5.18 -16.36 -2.41
C GLN A 157 -3.77 -16.91 -2.52
N VAL A 158 -3.44 -17.80 -1.57
CA VAL A 158 -2.18 -18.53 -1.49
C VAL A 158 -2.49 -20.02 -1.68
N SER A 159 -1.81 -20.68 -2.61
CA SER A 159 -2.02 -22.11 -2.87
C SER A 159 -1.33 -22.98 -1.83
N ASP A 160 -0.08 -22.64 -1.48
CA ASP A 160 0.74 -23.27 -0.46
C ASP A 160 1.63 -22.18 0.18
N GLY A 161 1.87 -22.28 1.49
CA GLY A 161 2.71 -21.33 2.24
C GLY A 161 1.93 -20.19 2.90
N ILE A 162 2.51 -18.98 2.88
CA ILE A 162 2.02 -17.81 3.61
C ILE A 162 1.76 -16.61 2.69
N ALA A 163 0.84 -15.74 3.11
CA ALA A 163 0.76 -14.37 2.63
C ALA A 163 1.46 -13.44 3.61
N TYR A 164 2.06 -12.36 3.09
CA TYR A 164 2.58 -11.27 3.91
C TYR A 164 2.58 -9.97 3.12
N GLU A 165 2.50 -8.88 3.85
CA GLU A 165 2.62 -7.53 3.37
C GLU A 165 4.00 -6.97 3.71
N VAL A 166 4.51 -6.14 2.82
CA VAL A 166 5.66 -5.28 3.06
C VAL A 166 5.16 -3.86 2.88
N SER A 167 5.25 -3.05 3.94
CA SER A 167 4.81 -1.67 3.92
C SER A 167 5.99 -0.76 4.23
N ILE A 168 6.07 0.39 3.54
CA ILE A 168 6.95 1.47 3.92
C ILE A 168 6.12 2.74 4.07
N GLY A 169 6.22 3.37 5.24
CA GLY A 169 5.42 4.55 5.55
C GLY A 169 6.14 5.60 6.37
N SER A 170 5.47 6.74 6.46
CA SER A 170 5.87 7.90 7.27
C SER A 170 4.66 8.80 7.52
N THR A 171 4.69 9.59 8.58
CA THR A 171 3.75 10.71 8.76
C THR A 171 3.87 11.67 7.57
N SER A 172 2.80 12.40 7.24
CA SER A 172 2.78 13.28 6.07
C SER A 172 3.88 14.35 6.09
N ASP A 173 4.17 14.93 7.26
CA ASP A 173 5.30 15.86 7.44
C ASP A 173 6.65 15.16 7.64
N GLY A 174 6.66 13.85 7.83
CA GLY A 174 7.84 13.00 7.99
C GLY A 174 8.47 13.08 9.38
N SER A 175 7.85 13.76 10.34
CA SER A 175 8.32 13.82 11.71
C SER A 175 7.99 12.56 12.51
N ASN A 176 8.63 12.38 13.65
CA ASN A 176 8.26 11.38 14.66
C ASN A 176 8.30 12.02 16.06
N ASP A 177 7.91 13.28 16.15
CA ASP A 177 8.11 14.12 17.34
C ASP A 177 7.13 13.74 18.47
N ASP A 178 6.01 13.12 18.12
CA ASP A 178 4.95 12.61 18.99
C ASP A 178 5.03 11.10 19.22
N GLY A 179 5.95 10.40 18.54
CA GLY A 179 6.04 8.95 18.58
C GLY A 179 4.93 8.24 17.79
N GLU A 180 4.23 8.93 16.89
CA GLU A 180 3.18 8.33 16.06
C GLU A 180 3.78 7.28 15.10
N ALA A 181 4.95 7.55 14.53
CA ALA A 181 5.65 6.62 13.67
C ALA A 181 6.53 5.66 14.50
N THR A 182 5.88 4.75 15.23
CA THR A 182 6.58 3.71 16.02
C THR A 182 6.22 2.31 15.55
N CYS A 183 7.21 1.43 15.58
CA CYS A 183 7.04 0.01 15.22
C CYS A 183 6.13 -0.77 16.17
N TRP A 184 5.94 -0.28 17.40
CA TRP A 184 5.27 -1.00 18.48
C TRP A 184 4.39 -0.03 19.26
N HIS A 185 3.09 -0.34 19.33
CA HIS A 185 2.09 0.39 20.13
C HIS A 185 1.74 -0.38 21.40
#